data_AF-A0A352WW62-F1
#
_entry.id   AF-A0A352WW62-F1
#
_cell.length_a   1.000
_cell.length_b   1.000
_cell.length_c   1.000
_cell.angle_alpha   90.00
_cell.angle_beta   90.00
_cell.angle_gamma   90.00
#
_symmetry.space_group_name_H-M   'P 1'
#
loop_
_entity.id
_entity.type
_entity.pdbx_description
1 polymer ?
#
loop_
_entity_poly.entity_id
_entity_poly.type
_entity_poly.pdbx_seq_one_letter_code
_entity_poly.pdbx_strand_id
1 'polypeptide(L)' 'MQSTNITLPFIYADANGAKNLDATLTRAKFNELIADLVEKTMIPTRRALSDAGLQPSDVDKVLLVGGSTRVPAVQDAVK' A
#
# COMPACT_ATOMS: atom_id res chain seq x y z
N MET A 1 -11.40 11.46 -7.62
CA MET A 1 -10.09 11.37 -6.92
C MET A 1 -10.35 11.15 -5.44
N GLN A 2 -9.93 10.01 -4.89
CA GLN A 2 -10.20 9.66 -3.49
C GLN A 2 -9.09 10.26 -2.60
N SER A 3 -9.48 10.92 -1.50
CA SER A 3 -8.57 11.48 -0.50
C SER A 3 -9.13 11.30 0.91
N THR A 4 -8.30 11.55 1.92
CA THR A 4 -8.68 11.55 3.33
C THR A 4 -7.95 12.68 4.04
N ASN A 5 -8.63 13.32 4.98
CA ASN A 5 -8.04 14.37 5.81
C ASN A 5 -7.52 13.73 7.11
N ILE A 6 -6.30 14.08 7.49
CA ILE A 6 -5.61 13.70 8.71
C ILE A 6 -5.54 14.96 9.57
N THR A 7 -6.37 15.00 10.60
CA THR A 7 -6.39 16.10 11.58
C THR A 7 -6.02 15.55 12.94
N LEU A 8 -4.89 16.00 13.48
CA LEU A 8 -4.37 15.63 14.81
C LEU A 8 -4.18 16.92 15.63
N PRO A 9 -5.16 17.29 16.47
CA PRO A 9 -5.06 18.48 17.29
C PRO A 9 -4.03 18.29 18.41
N PHE A 10 -3.28 19.35 18.72
CA PHE A 10 -2.31 19.40 19.82
C PHE A 10 -1.24 18.30 19.78
N ILE A 11 -0.82 17.87 18.58
CA ILE A 11 0.16 16.79 18.39
C ILE A 11 1.54 17.12 18.99
N TYR A 12 1.88 18.41 19.09
CA TYR A 12 3.16 18.89 19.60
C TYR A 12 3.00 20.29 20.22
N ALA A 13 3.94 20.72 21.07
CA ALA A 13 3.99 22.08 21.60
C ALA A 13 5.43 22.61 21.59
N ASP A 14 5.61 23.87 21.16
CA ASP A 14 6.87 24.60 21.25
C ASP A 14 6.73 25.87 22.10
N ALA A 15 7.78 26.71 22.14
CA ALA A 15 7.78 27.97 22.88
C ALA A 15 6.65 28.94 22.46
N ASN A 16 6.04 28.74 21.28
CA ASN A 16 4.93 29.54 20.76
C ASN A 16 3.56 28.87 20.98
N GLY A 17 3.49 27.77 21.73
CA GLY A 17 2.27 27.06 22.09
C GLY A 17 2.05 25.75 21.33
N ALA A 18 0.84 25.19 21.51
CA ALA A 18 0.48 23.90 20.94
C ALA A 18 0.19 23.99 19.43
N LYS A 19 0.55 22.93 18.70
CA LYS A 19 0.49 22.81 17.25
C LYS A 19 -0.43 21.65 16.85
N ASN A 20 -1.14 21.83 15.75
CA ASN A 20 -1.98 20.81 15.13
C ASN A 20 -1.31 20.29 13.85
N LEU A 21 -1.59 19.04 13.48
CA LEU A 21 -1.33 18.54 12.13
C LEU A 21 -2.66 18.51 11.37
N ASP A 22 -2.73 19.26 10.28
CA ASP A 22 -3.82 19.20 9.31
C ASP A 22 -3.24 18.88 7.93
N ALA A 23 -3.49 17.68 7.43
CA ALA A 23 -2.94 17.20 6.17
C ALA A 23 -4.00 16.46 5.33
N THR A 24 -3.97 16.64 4.02
CA THR A 24 -4.81 15.87 3.09
C THR A 24 -3.96 14.83 2.38
N LEU A 25 -4.28 13.54 2.56
CA LEU A 25 -3.62 12.44 1.87
C LEU A 25 -4.48 11.96 0.71
N THR A 26 -3.96 12.07 -0.51
CA THR A 26 -4.61 11.52 -1.70
C THR A 26 -4.26 10.05 -1.90
N ARG A 27 -5.13 9.29 -2.58
CA ARG A 27 -4.84 7.90 -2.97
C ARG A 27 -3.54 7.80 -3.79
N ALA A 28 -3.31 8.74 -4.70
CA ALA A 28 -2.11 8.76 -5.53
C ALA A 28 -0.84 8.90 -4.67
N LYS A 29 -0.84 9.84 -3.71
CA LYS A 29 0.30 10.01 -2.81
C LYS A 29 0.50 8.80 -1.90
N PHE A 30 -0.58 8.21 -1.38
CA PHE A 30 -0.47 6.97 -0.61
C PHE A 30 0.17 5.85 -1.44
N ASN A 31 -0.28 5.64 -2.69
CA ASN A 31 0.29 4.62 -3.58
C ASN A 31 1.78 4.88 -3.87
N GLU A 32 2.16 6.14 -4.10
CA GLU A 32 3.57 6.53 -4.27
C GLU A 32 4.41 6.16 -3.04
N LEU A 33 3.91 6.44 -1.84
CA LEU A 33 4.61 6.17 -0.57
C LEU A 33 4.80 4.67 -0.27
N ILE A 34 3.98 3.79 -0.83
CA ILE A 34 4.04 2.34 -0.60
C ILE A 34 4.55 1.54 -1.82
N ALA A 35 4.91 2.21 -2.91
CA ALA A 35 5.21 1.55 -4.18
C ALA A 35 6.34 0.52 -4.05
N ASP A 36 7.40 0.84 -3.30
CA ASP A 36 8.52 -0.06 -3.06
C ASP A 36 8.12 -1.28 -2.22
N LEU A 37 7.20 -1.10 -1.25
CA LEU A 37 6.67 -2.19 -0.43
C LEU A 37 5.83 -3.15 -1.27
N VAL A 38 5.00 -2.64 -2.17
CA VAL A 38 4.23 -3.46 -3.10
C VAL A 38 5.18 -4.26 -4.00
N GLU A 39 6.17 -3.62 -4.60
CA GLU A 39 7.14 -4.31 -5.47
C GLU A 39 7.95 -5.39 -4.73
N LYS A 40 8.33 -5.13 -3.47
CA LYS A 40 8.99 -6.13 -2.61
C LYS A 40 8.15 -7.39 -2.40
N THR A 41 6.81 -7.30 -2.45
CA THR A 41 5.93 -8.48 -2.38
C THR A 41 5.85 -9.25 -3.70
N MET A 42 6.10 -8.61 -4.84
CA MET A 42 6.07 -9.28 -6.15
C MET A 42 7.32 -10.13 -6.42
N ILE A 43 8.45 -9.77 -5.80
CA ILE A 43 9.70 -10.55 -5.89
C ILE A 43 9.49 -12.01 -5.41
N PRO A 44 9.03 -12.29 -4.17
CA PRO A 44 8.80 -13.66 -3.72
C PRO A 44 7.69 -14.36 -4.51
N THR A 45 6.65 -13.65 -4.97
CA THR A 45 5.60 -14.23 -5.82
C THR A 45 6.17 -14.78 -7.13
N ARG A 46 7.00 -13.99 -7.83
CA ARG A 46 7.67 -14.42 -9.07
C ARG A 46 8.66 -15.56 -8.83
N ARG A 47 9.38 -15.54 -7.70
CA ARG A 47 10.28 -16.63 -7.32
C ARG A 47 9.52 -17.94 -7.07
N ALA A 48 8.42 -17.90 -6.33
CA ALA A 48 7.61 -19.09 -6.07
C ALA A 48 7.08 -19.74 -7.36
N LEU A 49 6.65 -18.93 -8.34
CA LEU A 49 6.26 -19.43 -9.66
C LEU A 49 7.45 -20.08 -10.39
N SER A 50 8.61 -19.41 -10.38
CA SER A 50 9.83 -19.93 -10.98
C SER A 50 10.27 -21.26 -10.35
N ASP A 51 10.22 -21.37 -9.02
CA ASP A 51 10.60 -22.57 -8.29
C ASP A 51 9.63 -23.73 -8.56
N ALA A 52 8.36 -23.42 -8.82
CA ALA A 52 7.34 -24.39 -9.24
C ALA A 52 7.39 -24.72 -10.74
N GLY A 53 8.21 -24.01 -11.52
CA GLY A 53 8.26 -24.16 -12.98
C GLY A 53 6.97 -23.71 -13.69
N LEU A 54 6.22 -22.79 -13.10
CA LEU A 54 4.94 -22.29 -13.60
C LEU A 54 5.07 -20.88 -14.16
N GLN A 55 4.25 -20.58 -15.16
CA GLN A 55 3.96 -19.22 -15.61
C GLN A 55 2.75 -18.65 -14.86
N PRO A 56 2.60 -17.31 -14.77
CA PRO A 56 1.39 -16.71 -14.20
C PRO A 56 0.09 -17.19 -14.86
N SER A 57 0.13 -17.51 -16.16
CA SER A 57 -1.01 -18.05 -16.92
C SER A 57 -1.45 -19.45 -16.49
N ASP A 58 -0.59 -20.19 -15.80
CA ASP A 58 -0.88 -21.55 -15.34
C ASP A 58 -1.64 -21.55 -14.00
N VAL A 59 -1.87 -20.38 -13.41
CA VAL A 59 -2.56 -20.22 -12.12
C VAL A 59 -4.07 -20.01 -12.36
N ASP A 60 -4.87 -21.02 -12.05
CA ASP A 60 -6.33 -20.96 -12.23
C ASP A 60 -7.02 -19.94 -11.32
N LYS A 61 -6.49 -19.76 -10.11
CA LYS A 61 -7.11 -18.93 -9.06
C LYS A 61 -6.07 -18.24 -8.21
N VAL A 62 -6.30 -16.95 -7.97
CA VAL A 62 -5.55 -16.14 -7.00
C VAL A 62 -6.44 -15.91 -5.78
N LEU A 63 -5.91 -16.22 -4.59
CA LEU A 63 -6.59 -15.98 -3.32
C LEU A 63 -5.87 -14.88 -2.54
N LEU A 64 -6.58 -13.79 -2.25
CA LEU A 64 -6.06 -12.67 -1.49
C LEU A 64 -6.43 -12.80 -0.01
N VAL A 65 -5.43 -12.99 0.86
CA VAL A 65 -5.62 -13.21 2.30
C VAL A 65 -4.92 -12.11 3.11
N GLY A 66 -5.60 -11.56 4.11
CA GLY A 66 -5.09 -10.53 5.01
C GLY A 66 -5.65 -9.13 4.72
N GLY A 67 -5.58 -8.22 5.69
CA GLY A 67 -6.19 -6.88 5.58
C GLY A 67 -5.55 -6.02 4.47
N SER A 68 -4.22 -6.07 4.33
CA SER A 68 -3.48 -5.24 3.38
C SER A 68 -3.75 -5.57 1.91
N THR A 69 -4.30 -6.74 1.60
CA THR A 69 -4.71 -7.09 0.22
C THR A 69 -5.95 -6.32 -0.25
N ARG A 70 -6.60 -5.56 0.65
CA ARG A 70 -7.69 -4.63 0.31
C ARG A 70 -7.18 -3.32 -0.29
N VAL A 71 -5.86 -3.08 -0.26
CA VAL A 71 -5.26 -1.91 -0.90
C VAL A 71 -5.34 -2.08 -2.42
N PRO A 72 -5.94 -1.14 -3.19
CA PRO A 72 -6.11 -1.28 -4.63
C PRO A 72 -4.80 -1.51 -5.39
N ALA A 73 -3.73 -0.79 -5.02
CA ALA A 73 -2.41 -0.98 -5.65
C ALA A 73 -1.83 -2.39 -5.46
N VAL A 74 -2.17 -3.08 -4.35
CA VAL A 74 -1.76 -4.48 -4.13
C VAL A 74 -2.58 -5.40 -5.03
N GLN A 75 -3.89 -5.17 -5.16
CA GLN A 75 -4.73 -5.97 -6.05
C GLN A 75 -4.32 -5.80 -7.51
N ASP A 76 -4.03 -4.57 -7.92
CA ASP A 76 -3.61 -4.26 -9.29
C ASP A 76 -2.22 -4.82 -9.62
N ALA A 77 -1.33 -4.96 -8.65
CA ALA A 77 -0.02 -5.59 -8.86
C ALA A 77 -0.10 -7.11 -9.08
N VAL A 78 -1.17 -7.76 -8.62
CA VAL A 78 -1.36 -9.22 -8.70
C VAL A 78 -2.32 -9.62 -9.83
N LYS A 79 -3.12 -8.69 -10.35
CA LYS A 79 -3.94 -8.91 -11.55
C LYS A 79 -3.06 -9.14 -12.78
#